data_AF-A0A9W3D9U3-F1
#
_entry.id   AF-A0A9W3D9U3-F1
#
_cell.length_a   1.000
_cell.length_b   1.000
_cell.length_c   1.000
_cell.angle_alpha   90.00
_cell.angle_beta   90.00
_cell.angle_gamma   90.00
#
_symmetry.space_group_name_H-M   'P 1'
#
loop_
_entity.id
_entity.type
_entity.pdbx_description
1 polymer ?
#
loop_
_entity_poly.entity_id
_entity_poly.type
_entity_poly.pdbx_seq_one_letter_code
_entity_poly.pdbx_strand_id
1 'polypeptide(L)'
;MTEWKMSNKNKKLIINEERVNEKWFSDLETPGTNLSKTHIEAGLQLLELRKRNNPDLFLNKTALVVGVKFLEEIDELYVEFLDDKEGFQFASGFDKYNIEKNITFLYSAIAVEEYYWLGIVVNLEKRSITAFNSASVKFTDANVGPYLNAYATVLPFMLRNISRDVIMDTSKFSIKIVSDCLPQIT
;
A
#
# COMPACT_ATOMS: atom_id res chain seq x y z
N MET A 1 -14.34 -19.05 -25.61
CA MET A 1 -14.29 -18.24 -24.38
C MET A 1 -13.62 -19.09 -23.32
N THR A 2 -12.51 -18.63 -22.73
CA THR A 2 -11.64 -19.42 -21.84
C THR A 2 -12.39 -19.86 -20.57
N GLU A 3 -12.20 -21.09 -20.08
CA GLU A 3 -12.94 -21.68 -18.94
C GLU A 3 -12.94 -20.83 -17.67
N TRP A 4 -11.86 -20.08 -17.39
CA TRP A 4 -11.78 -19.20 -16.22
C TRP A 4 -12.80 -18.05 -16.27
N LYS A 5 -13.19 -17.58 -17.47
CA LYS A 5 -14.23 -16.55 -17.66
C LYS A 5 -15.62 -17.06 -17.26
N MET A 6 -15.82 -18.39 -17.25
CA MET A 6 -17.05 -19.04 -16.79
C MET A 6 -17.04 -19.40 -15.30
N SER A 7 -15.90 -19.23 -14.60
CA SER A 7 -15.75 -19.61 -13.18
C SER A 7 -16.60 -18.77 -12.22
N ASN A 8 -17.04 -17.56 -12.63
CA ASN A 8 -17.99 -16.72 -11.92
C ASN A 8 -19.34 -17.41 -11.63
N LYS A 9 -19.68 -18.51 -12.33
CA LYS A 9 -20.90 -19.27 -12.08
C LYS A 9 -20.84 -20.15 -10.83
N ASN A 10 -19.66 -20.59 -10.39
CA ASN A 10 -19.54 -21.60 -9.32
C ASN A 10 -18.87 -21.09 -8.03
N LYS A 11 -18.08 -20.00 -8.07
CA LYS A 11 -17.60 -19.28 -6.89
C LYS A 11 -17.59 -17.79 -7.16
N LYS A 12 -18.30 -17.01 -6.33
CA LYS A 12 -18.25 -15.55 -6.38
C LYS A 12 -16.88 -15.10 -5.87
N LEU A 13 -16.10 -14.43 -6.71
CA LEU A 13 -14.84 -13.82 -6.29
C LEU A 13 -15.15 -12.55 -5.47
N ILE A 14 -14.58 -12.48 -4.27
CA ILE A 14 -14.72 -11.35 -3.34
C ILE A 14 -13.31 -10.86 -3.03
N ILE A 15 -13.07 -9.56 -3.18
CA ILE A 15 -11.78 -8.92 -2.94
C ILE A 15 -12.04 -7.74 -2.01
N ASN A 16 -11.42 -7.75 -0.82
CA ASN A 16 -11.66 -6.74 0.21
C ASN A 16 -13.17 -6.54 0.49
N GLU A 17 -13.89 -7.64 0.72
CA GLU A 17 -15.34 -7.67 0.99
C GLU A 17 -16.25 -7.23 -0.18
N GLU A 18 -15.68 -6.78 -1.30
CA GLU A 18 -16.41 -6.40 -2.50
C GLU A 18 -16.52 -7.55 -3.50
N ARG A 19 -17.73 -7.78 -4.03
CA ARG A 19 -17.95 -8.76 -5.09
C ARG A 19 -17.55 -8.17 -6.44
N VAL A 20 -16.58 -8.80 -7.12
CA VAL A 20 -16.20 -8.41 -8.49
C VAL A 20 -17.15 -9.00 -9.52
N ASN A 21 -17.26 -8.34 -10.67
CA ASN A 21 -18.19 -8.68 -11.75
C ASN A 21 -17.47 -8.73 -13.12
N GLU A 22 -18.22 -8.97 -14.19
CA GLU A 22 -17.66 -9.03 -15.55
C GLU A 22 -16.97 -7.72 -15.98
N LYS A 23 -17.51 -6.57 -15.55
CA LYS A 23 -16.90 -5.26 -15.83
C LYS A 23 -15.52 -5.15 -15.19
N TRP A 24 -15.33 -5.63 -13.96
CA TRP A 24 -14.02 -5.63 -13.30
C TRP A 24 -12.96 -6.36 -14.14
N PHE A 25 -13.28 -7.53 -14.69
CA PHE A 25 -12.35 -8.24 -15.58
C PHE A 25 -12.15 -7.51 -16.91
N SER A 26 -13.20 -6.91 -17.46
CA SER A 26 -13.10 -6.10 -18.68
C SER A 26 -12.18 -4.90 -18.49
N ASP A 27 -12.22 -4.25 -17.32
CA ASP A 27 -11.39 -3.09 -17.00
C ASP A 27 -9.89 -3.47 -16.95
N LEU A 28 -9.55 -4.67 -16.43
CA LEU A 28 -8.17 -5.21 -16.49
C LEU A 28 -7.68 -5.50 -17.91
N GLU A 29 -8.56 -6.00 -18.77
CA GLU A 29 -8.21 -6.40 -20.14
C GLU A 29 -8.13 -5.21 -21.11
N THR A 30 -8.64 -4.03 -20.70
CA THR A 30 -8.79 -2.85 -21.57
C THR A 30 -7.70 -1.81 -21.26
N PRO A 31 -6.69 -1.61 -22.12
CA PRO A 31 -5.67 -0.59 -21.94
C PRO A 31 -6.27 0.81 -21.75
N GLY A 32 -5.69 1.60 -20.84
CA GLY A 32 -6.14 2.96 -20.54
C GLY A 32 -7.35 3.05 -19.61
N THR A 33 -7.94 1.92 -19.19
CA THR A 33 -8.97 1.94 -18.16
C THR A 33 -8.33 2.04 -16.78
N ASN A 34 -8.89 2.92 -15.92
CA ASN A 34 -8.39 3.08 -14.55
C ASN A 34 -8.62 1.81 -13.75
N LEU A 35 -7.56 1.35 -13.07
CA LEU A 35 -7.66 0.27 -12.12
C LEU A 35 -8.30 0.80 -10.83
N SER A 36 -9.39 0.18 -10.40
CA SER A 36 -9.96 0.43 -9.07
C SER A 36 -9.10 -0.17 -7.95
N LYS A 37 -9.40 0.22 -6.71
CA LYS A 37 -8.79 -0.33 -5.50
C LYS A 37 -8.80 -1.87 -5.44
N THR A 38 -9.93 -2.49 -5.80
CA THR A 38 -10.04 -3.95 -5.78
C THR A 38 -9.11 -4.63 -6.78
N HIS A 39 -8.73 -3.97 -7.88
CA HIS A 39 -7.70 -4.49 -8.80
C HIS A 39 -6.31 -4.46 -8.16
N ILE A 40 -5.95 -3.34 -7.55
CA ILE A 40 -4.65 -3.18 -6.90
C ILE A 40 -4.51 -4.13 -5.72
N GLU A 41 -5.55 -4.22 -4.88
CA GLU A 41 -5.59 -5.12 -3.75
C GLU A 41 -5.49 -6.60 -4.18
N ALA A 42 -6.16 -6.99 -5.28
CA ALA A 42 -6.00 -8.32 -5.87
C ALA A 42 -4.53 -8.59 -6.27
N GLY A 43 -3.87 -7.61 -6.89
CA GLY A 43 -2.46 -7.71 -7.28
C GLY A 43 -1.54 -7.88 -6.07
N LEU A 44 -1.77 -7.11 -5.00
CA LEU A 44 -1.01 -7.22 -3.74
C LEU A 44 -1.24 -8.57 -3.06
N GLN A 45 -2.48 -9.06 -2.98
CA GLN A 45 -2.80 -10.38 -2.42
C GLN A 45 -2.18 -11.52 -3.25
N LEU A 46 -2.15 -11.39 -4.58
CA LEU A 46 -1.46 -12.35 -5.44
C LEU A 46 0.05 -12.34 -5.20
N LEU A 47 0.65 -11.17 -4.98
CA LEU A 47 2.06 -11.03 -4.62
C LEU A 47 2.36 -11.73 -3.29
N GLU A 48 1.52 -11.51 -2.27
CA GLU A 48 1.64 -12.15 -0.96
C GLU A 48 1.49 -13.68 -1.07
N LEU A 49 0.48 -14.16 -1.80
CA LEU A 49 0.24 -15.57 -2.04
C LEU A 49 1.42 -16.22 -2.76
N ARG A 50 2.00 -15.54 -3.76
CA ARG A 50 3.17 -16.03 -4.49
C ARG A 50 4.39 -16.09 -3.58
N LYS A 51 4.58 -15.10 -2.68
CA LYS A 51 5.64 -15.13 -1.66
C LYS A 51 5.49 -16.33 -0.74
N ARG A 52 4.27 -16.63 -0.29
CA ARG A 52 3.98 -17.77 0.60
C ARG A 52 4.22 -19.12 -0.08
N ASN A 53 3.75 -19.26 -1.32
CA ASN A 53 3.80 -20.54 -2.04
C ASN A 53 5.16 -20.82 -2.68
N ASN A 54 5.92 -19.77 -3.03
CA ASN A 54 7.20 -19.88 -3.70
C ASN A 54 8.22 -18.90 -3.10
N PRO A 55 8.54 -19.05 -1.80
CA PRO A 55 9.38 -18.10 -1.09
C PRO A 55 10.74 -17.94 -1.76
N ASP A 56 11.30 -19.01 -2.35
CA ASP A 56 12.61 -19.01 -3.02
C ASP A 56 12.73 -18.02 -4.18
N LEU A 57 11.63 -17.67 -4.85
CA LEU A 57 11.62 -16.70 -5.94
C LEU A 57 11.79 -15.25 -5.47
N PHE A 58 11.60 -14.99 -4.17
CA PHE A 58 11.70 -13.66 -3.60
C PHE A 58 13.08 -13.47 -3.00
N LEU A 59 13.85 -12.54 -3.54
CA LEU A 59 15.14 -12.15 -2.96
C LEU A 59 14.96 -11.57 -1.55
N ASN A 60 13.89 -10.79 -1.36
CA ASN A 60 13.58 -10.16 -0.08
C ASN A 60 12.64 -11.03 0.76
N LYS A 61 13.18 -11.70 1.77
CA LYS A 61 12.40 -12.54 2.68
C LYS A 61 11.67 -11.74 3.75
N THR A 62 12.14 -10.53 4.06
CA THR A 62 11.64 -9.66 5.15
C THR A 62 10.60 -8.63 4.69
N ALA A 63 10.14 -8.72 3.44
CA ALA A 63 9.08 -7.84 2.93
C ALA A 63 7.69 -8.34 3.27
N LEU A 64 6.86 -7.50 3.88
CA LEU A 64 5.45 -7.78 4.16
C LEU A 64 4.57 -6.98 3.19
N VAL A 65 3.58 -7.64 2.60
CA VAL A 65 2.55 -6.94 1.82
C VAL A 65 1.40 -6.60 2.76
N VAL A 66 1.12 -5.31 2.95
CA VAL A 66 0.12 -4.82 3.93
C VAL A 66 -1.19 -4.36 3.27
N GLY A 67 -1.25 -4.36 1.94
CA GLY A 67 -2.44 -3.94 1.19
C GLY A 67 -2.62 -2.43 1.12
N VAL A 68 -3.64 -1.97 0.40
CA VAL A 68 -3.99 -0.53 0.29
C VAL A 68 -4.58 -0.03 1.60
N LYS A 69 -5.40 -0.87 2.27
CA LYS A 69 -6.16 -0.52 3.47
C LYS A 69 -5.28 -0.04 4.63
N PHE A 70 -4.04 -0.54 4.70
CA PHE A 70 -3.08 -0.12 5.72
C PHE A 70 -2.78 1.38 5.72
N LEU A 71 -2.61 1.98 4.54
CA LEU A 71 -2.34 3.42 4.42
C LEU A 71 -3.62 4.24 4.47
N GLU A 72 -4.75 3.73 4.00
CA GLU A 72 -6.05 4.41 4.15
C GLU A 72 -6.45 4.56 5.63
N GLU A 73 -6.20 3.56 6.47
CA GLU A 73 -6.44 3.66 7.92
C GLU A 73 -5.57 4.75 8.56
N ILE A 74 -4.43 5.11 7.96
CA ILE A 74 -3.65 6.28 8.38
C ILE A 74 -4.33 7.57 7.92
N ASP A 75 -4.86 7.63 6.69
CA ASP A 75 -5.55 8.80 6.17
C ASP A 75 -6.78 9.17 7.03
N GLU A 76 -7.55 8.18 7.46
CA GLU A 76 -8.71 8.35 8.34
C GLU A 76 -8.36 8.97 9.70
N LEU A 77 -7.16 8.67 10.22
CA LEU A 77 -6.72 9.12 11.55
C LEU A 77 -5.84 10.37 11.49
N TYR A 78 -5.41 10.80 10.30
CA TYR A 78 -4.32 11.78 10.18
C TYR A 78 -4.66 13.13 10.80
N VAL A 79 -5.89 13.63 10.62
CA VAL A 79 -6.32 14.93 11.17
C VAL A 79 -6.30 14.90 12.70
N GLU A 80 -6.91 13.88 13.30
CA GLU A 80 -6.94 13.72 14.76
C GLU A 80 -5.54 13.50 15.34
N PHE A 81 -4.69 12.75 14.63
CA PHE A 81 -3.29 12.57 14.98
C PHE A 81 -2.50 13.89 14.98
N LEU A 82 -2.78 14.80 14.05
CA LEU A 82 -2.09 16.09 14.00
C LEU A 82 -2.41 16.99 15.20
N ASP A 83 -3.62 16.87 15.78
CA ASP A 83 -4.06 17.68 16.91
C ASP A 83 -3.33 17.30 18.22
N ASP A 84 -3.04 16.01 18.43
CA ASP A 84 -2.31 15.53 19.61
C ASP A 84 -1.34 14.38 19.30
N LYS A 85 -0.24 14.68 18.60
CA LYS A 85 0.72 13.64 18.14
C LYS A 85 1.28 12.74 19.23
N GLU A 86 1.57 13.30 20.41
CA GLU A 86 2.21 12.53 21.49
C GLU A 86 1.20 11.78 22.36
N GLY A 87 -0.01 12.33 22.55
CA GLY A 87 -1.09 11.67 23.28
C GLY A 87 -1.95 10.74 22.42
N PHE A 88 -1.88 10.84 21.09
CA PHE A 88 -2.71 10.07 20.16
C PHE A 88 -2.57 8.56 20.41
N GLN A 89 -3.71 7.92 20.67
CA GLN A 89 -3.79 6.48 20.86
C GLN A 89 -4.31 5.85 19.56
N PHE A 90 -3.44 5.15 18.84
CA PHE A 90 -3.90 4.33 17.73
C PHE A 90 -4.78 3.20 18.27
N ALA A 91 -5.98 3.05 17.70
CA ALA A 91 -6.84 1.94 18.02
C ALA A 91 -6.10 0.60 17.80
N SER A 92 -6.48 -0.44 18.54
CA SER A 92 -5.90 -1.81 18.47
C SER A 92 -6.07 -2.50 17.11
N GLY A 93 -6.57 -1.79 16.10
CA GLY A 93 -6.80 -2.29 14.75
C GLY A 93 -5.52 -2.57 13.95
N PHE A 94 -4.39 -1.94 14.26
CA PHE A 94 -3.16 -2.12 13.46
C PHE A 94 -2.39 -3.41 13.77
N ASP A 95 -2.66 -4.07 14.90
CA ASP A 95 -2.04 -5.35 15.25
C ASP A 95 -2.36 -6.45 14.21
N LYS A 96 -3.49 -6.31 13.48
CA LYS A 96 -3.92 -7.26 12.44
C LYS A 96 -2.97 -7.36 11.25
N TYR A 97 -2.10 -6.36 11.04
CA TYR A 97 -1.16 -6.35 9.92
C TYR A 97 0.07 -7.23 10.15
N ASN A 98 0.27 -7.78 11.36
CA ASN A 98 1.37 -8.71 11.68
C ASN A 98 2.76 -8.16 11.31
N ILE A 99 3.02 -6.87 11.61
CA ILE A 99 4.32 -6.25 11.41
C ILE A 99 5.27 -6.73 12.53
N GLU A 100 5.89 -7.89 12.30
CA GLU A 100 6.82 -8.52 13.23
C GLU A 100 8.23 -7.88 13.19
N LYS A 101 9.05 -8.13 14.21
CA LYS A 101 10.40 -7.55 14.35
C LYS A 101 11.38 -7.91 13.23
N ASN A 102 11.14 -9.02 12.53
CA ASN A 102 11.95 -9.49 11.40
C ASN A 102 11.52 -8.86 10.06
N ILE A 103 10.45 -8.07 10.02
CA ILE A 103 10.00 -7.37 8.83
C ILE A 103 10.82 -6.10 8.65
N THR A 104 11.44 -5.95 7.48
CA THR A 104 12.24 -4.77 7.13
C THR A 104 11.50 -3.88 6.13
N PHE A 105 10.63 -4.46 5.29
CA PHE A 105 9.95 -3.73 4.23
C PHE A 105 8.44 -3.91 4.29
N LEU A 106 7.68 -2.84 4.07
CA LEU A 106 6.24 -2.91 3.84
C LEU A 106 5.93 -2.51 2.40
N TYR A 107 5.14 -3.33 1.71
CA TYR A 107 4.65 -3.07 0.35
C TYR A 107 3.17 -2.72 0.41
N SER A 108 2.84 -1.58 -0.19
CA SER A 108 1.49 -1.03 -0.25
C SER A 108 1.32 -0.21 -1.53
N ALA A 109 0.16 0.42 -1.69
CA ALA A 109 -0.11 1.36 -2.75
C ALA A 109 -1.10 2.42 -2.26
N ILE A 110 -1.02 3.62 -2.84
CA ILE A 110 -1.94 4.73 -2.55
C ILE A 110 -2.55 5.27 -3.83
N ALA A 111 -3.79 5.75 -3.73
CA ALA A 111 -4.44 6.47 -4.81
C ALA A 111 -4.16 7.98 -4.66
N VAL A 112 -3.65 8.60 -5.71
CA VAL A 112 -3.52 10.04 -5.87
C VAL A 112 -4.69 10.52 -6.72
N GLU A 113 -5.42 11.51 -6.19
CA GLU A 113 -6.63 12.05 -6.82
C GLU A 113 -7.64 10.97 -7.27
N GLU A 114 -7.76 9.85 -6.54
CA GLU A 114 -8.69 8.73 -6.81
C GLU A 114 -8.48 7.92 -8.11
N TYR A 115 -7.60 8.34 -9.02
CA TYR A 115 -7.44 7.70 -10.33
C TYR A 115 -6.03 7.15 -10.60
N TYR A 116 -5.02 7.66 -9.89
CA TYR A 116 -3.62 7.30 -10.14
C TYR A 116 -3.01 6.53 -8.97
N TRP A 117 -2.46 5.35 -9.21
CA TRP A 117 -1.88 4.52 -8.16
C TRP A 117 -0.36 4.67 -8.08
N LEU A 118 0.13 4.98 -6.90
CA LEU A 118 1.55 4.93 -6.56
C LEU A 118 1.86 3.62 -5.83
N GLY A 119 2.86 2.90 -6.33
CA GLY A 119 3.46 1.80 -5.56
C GLY A 119 4.28 2.37 -4.40
N ILE A 120 4.08 1.86 -3.19
CA ILE A 120 4.76 2.33 -1.98
C ILE A 120 5.60 1.20 -1.39
N VAL A 121 6.87 1.51 -1.11
CA VAL A 121 7.79 0.68 -0.33
C VAL A 121 8.26 1.45 0.89
N VAL A 122 7.87 0.99 2.07
CA VAL A 122 8.41 1.49 3.34
C VAL A 122 9.59 0.60 3.73
N ASN A 123 10.75 1.20 4.00
CA ASN A 123 11.89 0.53 4.62
C ASN A 123 11.95 0.96 6.09
N LEU A 124 11.67 0.01 6.99
CA LEU A 124 11.58 0.23 8.43
C LEU A 124 12.96 0.49 9.05
N GLU A 125 13.99 -0.25 8.61
CA GLU A 125 15.37 -0.08 9.09
C GLU A 125 15.97 1.26 8.68
N LYS A 126 15.79 1.66 7.41
CA LYS A 126 16.29 2.93 6.89
C LYS A 126 15.38 4.11 7.17
N ARG A 127 14.21 3.88 7.79
CA ARG A 127 13.21 4.91 8.09
C ARG A 127 12.89 5.74 6.85
N SER A 128 12.50 5.07 5.77
CA SER A 128 12.28 5.73 4.47
C SER A 128 11.07 5.19 3.73
N ILE A 129 10.32 6.06 3.06
CA ILE A 129 9.27 5.72 2.11
C ILE A 129 9.80 5.97 0.69
N THR A 130 9.73 4.96 -0.17
CA THR A 130 9.95 5.11 -1.61
C THR A 130 8.62 4.97 -2.35
N ALA A 131 8.25 6.01 -3.09
CA ALA A 131 7.09 6.00 -3.96
C ALA A 131 7.50 5.86 -5.43
N PHE A 132 6.85 4.97 -6.15
CA PHE A 132 7.11 4.69 -7.57
C PHE A 132 6.07 5.41 -8.42
N ASN A 133 6.51 6.45 -9.12
CA ASN A 133 5.68 7.36 -9.91
C ASN A 133 5.86 7.13 -11.42
N SER A 134 4.96 6.34 -11.98
CA SER A 134 4.79 6.09 -13.42
C SER A 134 3.98 7.16 -14.15
N ALA A 135 3.68 8.32 -13.57
CA ALA A 135 2.92 9.39 -14.23
C ALA A 135 3.52 10.77 -13.90
N SER A 136 4.85 10.88 -13.82
CA SER A 136 5.56 12.07 -13.33
C SER A 136 5.40 13.31 -14.22
N VAL A 137 5.00 13.11 -15.48
CA VAL A 137 4.65 14.20 -16.40
C VAL A 137 3.42 14.98 -15.91
N LYS A 138 2.46 14.29 -15.30
CA LYS A 138 1.21 14.89 -14.80
C LYS A 138 1.26 15.13 -13.28
N PHE A 139 1.78 14.16 -12.53
CA PHE A 139 1.86 14.21 -11.07
C PHE A 139 3.31 14.43 -10.66
N THR A 140 3.68 15.68 -10.47
CA THR A 140 5.05 16.04 -10.04
C THR A 140 5.27 15.66 -8.57
N ASP A 141 6.53 15.68 -8.13
CA ASP A 141 6.89 15.49 -6.72
C ASP A 141 6.15 16.46 -5.79
N ALA A 142 5.83 17.67 -6.25
CA ALA A 142 5.05 18.64 -5.48
C ALA A 142 3.58 18.23 -5.31
N ASN A 143 3.00 17.51 -6.29
CA ASN A 143 1.63 16.99 -6.21
C ASN A 143 1.56 15.77 -5.29
N VAL A 144 2.57 14.89 -5.36
CA VAL A 144 2.60 13.61 -4.63
C VAL A 144 3.12 13.77 -3.19
N GLY A 145 4.07 14.68 -2.97
CA GLY A 145 4.74 14.89 -1.69
C GLY A 145 3.80 15.06 -0.48
N PRO A 146 2.70 15.83 -0.55
CA PRO A 146 1.76 15.98 0.55
C PRO A 146 1.16 14.65 1.05
N TYR A 147 0.78 13.74 0.15
CA TYR A 147 0.28 12.41 0.52
C TYR A 147 1.34 11.61 1.28
N LEU A 148 2.55 11.55 0.74
CA LEU A 148 3.67 10.82 1.35
C LEU A 148 4.10 11.43 2.69
N ASN A 149 3.94 12.74 2.85
CA ASN A 149 4.27 13.46 4.08
C ASN A 149 3.40 13.02 5.26
N ALA A 150 2.11 12.74 5.01
CA ALA A 150 1.21 12.23 6.05
C ALA A 150 1.71 10.88 6.57
N TYR A 151 1.92 9.91 5.67
CA TYR A 151 2.41 8.57 6.05
C TYR A 151 3.79 8.62 6.71
N ALA A 152 4.72 9.40 6.19
CA ALA A 152 6.06 9.54 6.76
C ALA A 152 6.05 10.11 8.19
N THR A 153 5.03 10.88 8.54
CA THR A 153 4.86 11.47 9.87
C THR A 153 4.18 10.49 10.83
N VAL A 154 3.17 9.75 10.38
CA VAL A 154 2.36 8.85 11.24
C VAL A 154 3.05 7.51 11.50
N LEU A 155 3.68 6.91 10.49
CA LEU A 155 4.25 5.57 10.57
C LEU A 155 5.18 5.34 11.78
N PRO A 156 6.11 6.24 12.15
CA PRO A 156 6.95 6.06 13.33
C PRO A 156 6.15 5.90 14.63
N PHE A 157 5.09 6.69 14.81
CA PHE A 157 4.23 6.65 16.00
C PHE A 157 3.39 5.38 16.03
N MET A 158 2.86 4.97 14.88
CA MET A 158 2.11 3.73 14.75
C MET A 158 3.00 2.50 15.03
N LEU A 159 4.23 2.48 14.53
CA LEU A 159 5.21 1.42 14.81
C LEU A 159 5.62 1.38 16.30
N ARG A 160 5.79 2.55 16.92
CA ARG A 160 5.99 2.68 18.37
C ARG A 160 4.83 2.04 19.14
N ASN A 161 3.59 2.30 18.71
CA ASN A 161 2.39 1.75 19.33
C ASN A 161 2.32 0.22 19.20
N ILE A 162 2.52 -0.33 17.99
CA ILE A 162 2.49 -1.78 17.72
C ILE A 162 3.59 -2.51 18.50
N SER A 163 4.80 -1.96 18.50
CA SER A 163 5.94 -2.57 19.19
C SER A 163 5.91 -2.40 20.72
N ARG A 164 5.12 -1.44 21.22
CA ARG A 164 5.09 -0.98 22.62
C ARG A 164 6.46 -0.50 23.11
N ASP A 165 7.31 -0.05 22.20
CA ASP A 165 8.66 0.41 22.50
C ASP A 165 8.70 1.92 22.71
N VAL A 166 8.55 2.37 23.96
CA VAL A 166 8.42 3.79 24.32
C VAL A 166 9.63 4.64 23.89
N ILE A 167 10.81 4.03 23.73
CA ILE A 167 12.04 4.74 23.32
C ILE A 167 12.25 4.75 21.81
N MET A 168 11.34 4.15 21.02
CA MET A 168 11.43 4.13 19.56
C MET A 168 11.44 5.55 19.00
N ASP A 169 12.38 5.80 18.09
CA ASP A 169 12.48 7.07 17.37
C ASP A 169 11.20 7.32 16.57
N THR A 170 10.50 8.42 16.87
CA THR A 170 9.29 8.86 16.18
C THR A 170 9.54 9.96 15.15
N SER A 171 10.80 10.28 14.86
CA SER A 171 11.17 11.23 13.81
C SER A 171 10.56 10.85 12.46
N LYS A 172 10.17 11.84 11.69
CA LYS A 172 9.56 11.64 10.37
C LYS A 172 10.48 10.79 9.47
N PHE A 173 9.90 9.81 8.78
CA PHE A 173 10.64 9.02 7.79
C PHE A 173 11.07 9.90 6.60
N SER A 174 12.21 9.57 6.02
CA SER A 174 12.65 10.19 4.77
C SER A 174 11.76 9.75 3.61
N ILE A 175 11.61 10.60 2.58
CA ILE A 175 10.76 10.31 1.42
C ILE A 175 11.63 10.36 0.17
N LYS A 176 11.44 9.38 -0.71
CA LYS A 176 12.03 9.33 -2.06
C LYS A 176 10.93 9.06 -3.08
N ILE A 177 10.87 9.86 -4.13
CA ILE A 177 10.00 9.63 -5.28
C ILE A 177 10.89 9.16 -6.43
N VAL A 178 10.46 8.11 -7.13
CA VAL A 178 11.21 7.48 -8.23
C VAL A 178 10.32 7.45 -9.46
N SER A 179 10.74 8.13 -10.52
CA SER A 179 10.03 8.20 -11.80
C SER A 179 10.86 7.75 -13.00
N ASP A 180 12.15 8.11 -13.03
CA ASP A 180 12.95 8.11 -14.26
C ASP A 180 13.26 6.71 -14.81
N CYS A 181 13.14 5.68 -13.97
CA CYS A 181 13.36 4.28 -14.36
C CYS A 181 12.06 3.50 -14.62
N LEU A 182 10.90 4.18 -14.60
CA LEU A 182 9.60 3.55 -14.78
C LEU A 182 8.99 3.91 -16.14
N PRO A 183 8.30 2.96 -16.80
CA PRO A 183 7.42 3.29 -17.92
C PRO A 183 6.43 4.38 -17.51
N GLN A 184 6.36 5.46 -18.28
CA GLN A 184 5.48 6.58 -18.01
C GLN A 184 4.14 6.41 -18.71
N ILE A 185 3.07 6.63 -17.96
CA ILE A 185 1.69 6.67 -18.41
C ILE A 185 1.37 8.14 -18.68
N THR A 186 0.95 8.43 -19.91
CA THR A 186 0.56 9.77 -20.39
C THR A 186 -0.94 9.91 -20.47
#